data_AF-A0A3Q0JAA4-F1
#
_entry.id   AF-A0A3Q0JAA4-F1
#
_cell.length_a   1.000
_cell.length_b   1.000
_cell.length_c   1.000
_cell.angle_alpha   90.00
_cell.angle_beta   90.00
_cell.angle_gamma   90.00
#
_symmetry.space_group_name_H-M   'P 1'
#
loop_
_entity.id
_entity.type
_entity.pdbx_description
1 polymer ?
#
loop_
_entity_poly.entity_id
_entity_poly.type
_entity_poly.pdbx_seq_one_letter_code
_entity_poly.pdbx_strand_id
1 'polypeptide(L)'
;MSKNTVHFTISNPAISFLLHDCVKSPHNQTGFLFGEIHRKVSNVTTDSHSNNETVEITVSITATLPFSESEDLLFSKDGTLNEVLLDTILGEFKADVVGWYSFTRNQDLSQSLCQLFLAHHFSNYFSHIPKQLFLFFRISTNVVFEENFTYTNKFLCTTGSDISTPVELHIRQLGESTHEYNAHKPVTKHSQIFDTVLNTLEWNSKDIVSSYENLQSLLFFSFKMCF
;
A
#
# COMPACT_ATOMS: atom_id res chain seq x y z
N MET A 1 -16.53 21.01 -15.86
CA MET A 1 -15.85 20.79 -14.56
C MET A 1 -15.34 19.37 -14.56
N SER A 2 -14.03 19.14 -14.47
CA SER A 2 -13.47 17.78 -14.42
C SER A 2 -13.87 17.11 -13.10
N LYS A 3 -14.49 15.94 -13.18
CA LYS A 3 -14.77 15.12 -11.99
C LYS A 3 -13.51 14.32 -11.68
N ASN A 4 -12.87 14.61 -10.55
CA ASN A 4 -11.72 13.84 -10.08
C ASN A 4 -12.24 12.77 -9.11
N THR A 5 -11.95 11.51 -9.40
CA THR A 5 -12.26 10.39 -8.50
C THR A 5 -10.96 9.83 -7.95
N VAL A 6 -10.89 9.59 -6.64
CA VAL A 6 -9.71 9.02 -5.98
C VAL A 6 -10.06 7.64 -5.45
N HIS A 7 -9.21 6.65 -5.75
CA HIS A 7 -9.32 5.28 -5.28
C HIS A 7 -8.09 4.90 -4.47
N PHE A 8 -8.30 4.30 -3.30
CA PHE A 8 -7.22 3.77 -2.47
C PHE A 8 -7.24 2.26 -2.53
N THR A 9 -6.07 1.66 -2.75
CA THR A 9 -5.93 0.21 -2.87
C THR A 9 -4.75 -0.29 -2.06
N ILE A 10 -4.85 -1.49 -1.50
CA ILE A 10 -3.76 -2.19 -0.83
C ILE A 10 -3.62 -3.60 -1.39
N SER A 11 -2.38 -4.07 -1.57
CA SER A 11 -2.12 -5.44 -1.99
C SER A 11 -2.36 -6.43 -0.85
N ASN A 12 -2.81 -7.65 -1.17
CA ASN A 12 -2.98 -8.72 -0.19
C ASN A 12 -1.70 -9.01 0.63
N PRO A 13 -0.50 -9.09 0.03
CA PRO A 13 0.73 -9.26 0.79
C PRO A 13 1.01 -8.08 1.73
N ALA A 14 0.82 -6.84 1.27
CA ALA A 14 1.07 -5.65 2.10
C ALA A 14 0.19 -5.63 3.35
N ILE A 15 -1.11 -5.86 3.20
CA ILE A 15 -2.01 -5.89 4.36
C ILE A 15 -1.70 -7.08 5.27
N SER A 16 -1.35 -8.24 4.72
CA SER A 16 -1.01 -9.42 5.52
C SER A 16 0.24 -9.20 6.38
N PHE A 17 1.30 -8.64 5.79
CA PHE A 17 2.53 -8.32 6.53
C PHE A 17 2.29 -7.23 7.58
N LEU A 18 1.55 -6.18 7.22
CA LEU A 18 1.17 -5.13 8.17
C LEU A 18 0.45 -5.70 9.40
N LEU A 19 -0.56 -6.56 9.20
CA LEU A 19 -1.29 -7.17 10.32
C LEU A 19 -0.42 -8.12 11.14
N HIS A 20 0.42 -8.89 10.47
CA HIS A 20 1.38 -9.77 11.15
C HIS A 20 2.34 -8.97 12.05
N ASP A 21 2.87 -7.85 11.57
CA ASP A 21 3.79 -7.00 12.32
C ASP A 21 3.09 -6.30 13.49
N CYS A 22 1.86 -5.82 13.28
CA CYS A 22 1.00 -5.28 14.35
C CYS A 22 0.78 -6.32 15.48
N VAL A 23 0.45 -7.57 15.14
CA VAL A 23 0.23 -8.65 16.12
C VAL A 23 1.51 -9.04 16.84
N LYS A 24 2.69 -8.89 16.22
CA LYS A 24 3.98 -9.16 16.86
C LYS A 24 4.48 -8.00 17.71
N SER A 25 4.09 -6.76 17.41
CA SER A 25 4.54 -5.58 18.16
C SER A 25 4.09 -5.63 19.62
N PRO A 26 5.00 -5.57 20.62
CA PRO A 26 4.63 -5.56 22.03
C PRO A 26 3.89 -4.28 22.45
N HIS A 27 4.02 -3.20 21.68
CA HIS A 27 3.46 -1.89 21.97
C HIS A 27 2.62 -1.36 20.80
N ASN A 28 1.93 -0.23 21.04
CA ASN A 28 1.40 0.58 19.94
C ASN A 28 2.53 0.94 18.98
N GLN A 29 2.20 1.04 17.70
CA GLN A 29 3.19 1.20 16.65
C GLN A 29 2.71 2.21 15.62
N THR A 30 3.63 3.03 15.13
CA THR A 30 3.42 3.88 13.96
C THR A 30 4.37 3.44 12.86
N GLY A 31 4.02 3.72 11.60
CA GLY A 31 4.90 3.40 10.47
C GLY A 31 4.44 4.03 9.17
N PHE A 32 5.16 3.75 8.10
CA PHE A 32 4.96 4.35 6.78
C PHE A 32 4.38 3.35 5.78
N LEU A 33 3.56 3.86 4.86
CA LEU A 33 2.94 3.12 3.78
C LEU A 33 3.65 3.48 2.48
N PHE A 34 4.15 2.48 1.77
CA PHE A 34 4.87 2.65 0.51
C PHE A 34 4.03 2.17 -0.66
N GLY A 35 4.15 2.87 -1.78
CA GLY A 35 3.25 2.67 -2.89
C GLY A 35 3.47 3.59 -4.06
N GLU A 36 2.48 3.60 -4.94
CA GLU A 36 2.50 4.40 -6.16
C GLU A 36 1.18 5.15 -6.33
N ILE A 37 1.27 6.38 -6.87
CA ILE A 37 0.12 7.20 -7.22
C ILE A 37 0.00 7.23 -8.75
N HIS A 38 -1.04 6.58 -9.27
CA HIS A 38 -1.33 6.53 -10.70
C HIS A 38 -2.43 7.53 -11.07
N ARG A 39 -2.27 8.21 -12.20
CA ARG A 39 -3.28 9.12 -12.75
C ARG A 39 -3.70 8.63 -14.13
N LYS A 40 -4.98 8.27 -14.27
CA LYS A 40 -5.61 7.89 -15.54
C LYS A 40 -6.55 9.00 -15.97
N VAL A 41 -6.28 9.59 -17.13
CA VAL A 41 -7.17 10.57 -17.77
C VAL A 41 -7.99 9.82 -18.80
N SER A 42 -9.32 9.84 -18.64
CA SER A 42 -10.24 9.23 -19.59
C SER A 42 -11.08 10.32 -20.24
N ASN A 43 -11.10 10.34 -21.57
CA ASN A 43 -11.95 11.24 -22.33
C ASN A 43 -13.26 10.53 -22.59
N VAL A 44 -14.33 10.95 -21.89
CA VAL A 44 -15.66 10.43 -22.16
C VAL A 44 -16.30 11.32 -23.20
N THR A 45 -16.20 10.92 -24.47
CA THR A 45 -16.98 11.53 -25.55
C THR A 45 -18.41 11.06 -25.41
N THR A 46 -19.30 11.95 -24.99
CA THR A 46 -20.74 11.65 -24.96
C THR A 46 -21.33 12.03 -26.33
N ASP A 47 -22.34 11.31 -26.82
CA ASP A 47 -22.99 11.56 -28.14
C ASP A 47 -23.53 13.00 -28.33
N SER A 48 -23.52 13.82 -27.27
CA SER A 48 -23.89 15.24 -27.26
C SER A 48 -22.76 16.23 -27.61
N HIS A 49 -21.63 15.80 -28.19
CA HIS A 49 -20.48 16.68 -28.51
C HIS A 49 -19.87 17.41 -27.28
N SER A 50 -20.16 16.94 -26.06
CA SER A 50 -19.51 17.44 -24.85
C SER A 50 -18.30 16.58 -24.51
N ASN A 51 -17.10 17.16 -24.61
CA ASN A 51 -15.86 16.54 -24.14
C ASN A 51 -15.75 16.75 -22.62
N ASN A 52 -16.12 15.73 -21.85
CA ASN A 52 -15.90 15.73 -20.42
C ASN A 52 -14.66 14.87 -20.11
N GLU A 53 -13.59 15.54 -19.68
CA GLU A 53 -12.40 14.86 -19.16
C GLU A 53 -12.67 14.38 -17.72
N THR A 54 -12.52 13.08 -17.48
CA THR A 54 -12.54 12.49 -16.15
C THR A 54 -11.12 12.07 -15.75
N VAL A 55 -10.72 12.46 -14.54
CA VAL A 55 -9.41 12.11 -13.99
C VAL A 55 -9.62 11.14 -12.85
N GLU A 56 -9.12 9.93 -13.03
CA GLU A 56 -9.11 8.88 -12.01
C GLU A 56 -7.71 8.80 -11.41
N ILE A 57 -7.61 8.92 -10.09
CA ILE A 57 -6.34 8.84 -9.36
C ILE A 57 -6.40 7.60 -8.47
N THR A 58 -5.41 6.73 -8.57
CA THR A 58 -5.32 5.51 -7.76
C THR A 58 -4.05 5.55 -6.92
N VAL A 59 -4.22 5.52 -5.59
CA VAL A 59 -3.14 5.36 -4.62
C VAL A 59 -3.03 3.88 -4.26
N SER A 60 -1.87 3.29 -4.52
CA SER A 60 -1.66 1.84 -4.42
C SER A 60 -0.60 1.51 -3.38
N ILE A 61 -0.99 0.91 -2.26
CA ILE A 61 -0.07 0.47 -1.20
C ILE A 61 0.46 -0.92 -1.53
N THR A 62 1.78 -1.04 -1.59
CA THR A 62 2.49 -2.28 -1.96
C THR A 62 3.38 -2.79 -0.84
N ALA A 63 3.81 -1.93 0.10
CA ALA A 63 4.64 -2.30 1.24
C ALA A 63 4.40 -1.38 2.44
N THR A 64 4.89 -1.80 3.60
CA THR A 64 4.80 -1.06 4.86
C THR A 64 6.12 -1.13 5.61
N LEU A 65 6.49 -0.06 6.30
CA LEU A 65 7.67 -0.02 7.16
C LEU A 65 7.27 0.39 8.58
N PRO A 66 7.41 -0.49 9.59
CA PRO A 66 7.22 -0.11 10.97
C PRO A 66 8.31 0.87 11.43
N PHE A 67 7.93 1.92 12.14
CA PHE A 67 8.87 2.71 12.91
C PHE A 67 9.15 1.96 14.22
N SER A 68 10.34 1.37 14.32
CA SER A 68 10.71 0.48 15.45
C SER A 68 11.03 1.21 16.75
N GLU A 69 11.23 2.53 16.68
CA GLU A 69 11.60 3.40 17.79
C GLU A 69 10.36 4.00 18.48
N SER A 70 10.52 4.55 19.68
CA SER A 70 9.41 5.26 20.37
C SER A 70 8.91 6.43 19.53
N GLU A 71 7.58 6.65 19.47
CA GLU A 71 6.98 7.80 18.80
C GLU A 71 7.56 9.14 19.29
N ASP A 72 8.05 9.19 20.54
CA ASP A 72 8.72 10.37 21.09
C ASP A 72 9.96 10.80 20.29
N LEU A 73 10.66 9.84 19.66
CA LEU A 73 11.86 10.11 18.86
C LEU A 73 11.53 10.74 17.50
N LEU A 74 10.28 10.66 17.06
CA LEU A 74 9.79 11.41 15.90
C LEU A 74 9.80 12.91 16.15
N PHE A 75 9.90 13.33 17.41
CA PHE A 75 9.89 14.73 17.79
C PHE A 75 11.22 15.17 18.39
N SER A 76 11.66 16.33 17.96
CA SER A 76 12.73 17.08 18.60
C SER A 76 12.26 17.62 19.94
N LYS A 77 13.19 18.02 20.82
CA LYS A 77 12.88 18.52 22.17
C LYS A 77 12.02 19.79 22.18
N ASP A 78 11.98 20.52 21.08
CA ASP A 78 11.15 21.70 20.81
C ASP A 78 9.74 21.35 20.30
N GLY A 79 9.42 20.06 20.15
CA GLY A 79 8.12 19.57 19.71
C GLY A 79 7.93 19.58 18.19
N THR A 80 8.97 19.90 17.41
CA THR A 80 8.90 19.77 15.94
C THR A 80 9.23 18.35 15.51
N LEU A 81 8.81 17.98 14.31
CA LEU A 81 9.18 16.71 13.71
C LEU A 81 10.71 16.63 13.53
N ASN A 82 11.32 15.52 13.89
CA ASN A 82 12.74 15.25 13.69
C ASN A 82 12.98 14.80 12.24
N GLU A 83 13.00 15.77 11.33
CA GLU A 83 13.15 15.54 9.90
C GLU A 83 14.46 14.83 9.55
N VAL A 84 15.56 15.11 10.28
CA VAL A 84 16.86 14.46 10.07
C VAL A 84 16.80 12.96 10.32
N LEU A 85 16.12 12.54 11.39
CA LEU A 85 15.90 11.13 11.68
C LEU A 85 15.05 10.47 10.59
N LEU A 86 13.99 11.14 10.16
CA LEU A 86 13.09 10.62 9.12
C LEU A 86 13.79 10.50 7.76
N ASP A 87 14.60 11.47 7.36
CA ASP A 87 15.40 11.40 6.14
C ASP A 87 16.44 10.27 6.22
N THR A 88 16.99 10.00 7.42
CA THR A 88 17.92 8.89 7.64
C THR A 88 17.21 7.53 7.50
N ILE A 89 15.98 7.41 8.00
CA ILE A 89 15.22 6.15 7.98
C ILE A 89 14.61 5.89 6.60
N LEU A 90 14.03 6.91 5.98
CA LEU A 90 13.34 6.78 4.70
C LEU A 90 14.32 6.81 3.52
N GLY A 91 15.42 7.55 3.64
CA GLY A 91 16.45 7.66 2.61
C GLY A 91 15.85 7.97 1.24
N GLU A 92 16.25 7.18 0.24
CA GLU A 92 15.75 7.29 -1.14
C GLU A 92 14.28 6.89 -1.30
N PHE A 93 13.75 6.04 -0.42
CA PHE A 93 12.38 5.55 -0.48
C PHE A 93 11.35 6.58 -0.01
N LYS A 94 11.78 7.75 0.49
CA LYS A 94 10.89 8.85 0.90
C LYS A 94 9.88 9.23 -0.20
N ALA A 95 10.29 9.15 -1.46
CA ALA A 95 9.44 9.48 -2.62
C ALA A 95 8.32 8.45 -2.88
N ASP A 96 8.49 7.22 -2.40
CA ASP A 96 7.53 6.12 -2.55
C ASP A 96 6.52 6.07 -1.38
N VAL A 97 6.69 6.94 -0.38
CA VAL A 97 5.74 7.02 0.74
C VAL A 97 4.43 7.60 0.23
N VAL A 98 3.31 6.89 0.44
CA VAL A 98 1.95 7.34 0.08
C VAL A 98 1.08 7.63 1.29
N GLY A 99 1.59 7.37 2.49
CA GLY A 99 0.86 7.54 3.72
C GLY A 99 1.60 7.00 4.93
N TRP A 100 0.88 6.93 6.05
CA TRP A 100 1.36 6.38 7.30
C TRP A 100 0.25 5.60 8.00
N TYR A 101 0.62 4.77 8.96
CA TYR A 101 -0.32 4.02 9.77
C TYR A 101 -0.05 4.19 11.26
N SER A 102 -1.10 4.01 12.05
CA SER A 102 -1.05 3.94 13.51
C SER A 102 -1.81 2.71 13.98
N PHE A 103 -1.13 1.89 14.77
CA PHE A 103 -1.63 0.66 15.33
C PHE A 103 -1.78 0.80 16.85
N THR A 104 -2.95 0.39 17.33
CA THR A 104 -3.30 0.37 18.75
C THR A 104 -3.89 -0.97 19.15
N ARG A 105 -3.71 -1.38 20.41
CA ARG A 105 -4.31 -2.60 20.97
C ARG A 105 -5.46 -2.24 21.90
N ASN A 106 -6.58 -2.94 21.76
CA ASN A 106 -7.73 -2.85 22.67
C ASN A 106 -8.28 -1.41 22.83
N GLN A 107 -8.13 -0.57 21.81
CA GLN A 107 -8.66 0.79 21.76
C GLN A 107 -9.64 0.93 20.61
N ASP A 108 -10.64 1.80 20.75
CA ASP A 108 -11.46 2.16 19.61
C ASP A 108 -10.67 3.02 18.63
N LEU A 109 -11.12 3.07 17.37
CA LEU A 109 -10.52 3.89 16.31
C LEU A 109 -10.84 5.38 16.47
N SER A 110 -10.98 5.85 17.71
CA SER A 110 -11.16 7.25 18.01
C SER A 110 -9.87 8.01 17.68
N GLN A 111 -10.05 9.26 17.28
CA GLN A 111 -8.94 10.12 16.89
C GLN A 111 -8.28 10.69 18.15
N SER A 112 -7.01 10.39 18.36
CA SER A 112 -6.25 10.98 19.47
C SER A 112 -5.65 12.34 19.10
N LEU A 113 -5.39 13.19 20.09
CA LEU A 113 -4.70 14.48 19.88
C LEU A 113 -3.29 14.27 19.32
N CYS A 114 -2.61 13.20 19.71
CA CYS A 114 -1.29 12.85 19.17
C CYS A 114 -1.38 12.47 17.68
N GLN A 115 -2.38 11.67 17.29
CA GLN A 115 -2.60 11.31 15.89
C GLN A 115 -2.94 12.54 15.03
N LEU A 116 -3.71 13.47 15.59
CA LEU A 116 -4.00 14.77 14.99
C LEU A 116 -2.72 15.58 14.72
N PHE A 117 -1.86 15.65 15.72
CA PHE A 117 -0.59 16.36 15.64
C PHE A 117 0.34 15.70 14.60
N LEU A 118 0.48 14.37 14.64
CA LEU A 118 1.23 13.60 13.64
C LEU A 118 0.69 13.79 12.23
N ALA A 119 -0.63 13.73 12.04
CA ALA A 119 -1.24 13.95 10.73
C ALA A 119 -0.89 15.32 10.14
N HIS A 120 -0.87 16.37 10.98
CA HIS A 120 -0.47 17.70 10.57
C HIS A 120 1.02 17.76 10.19
N HIS A 121 1.91 17.24 11.05
CA HIS A 121 3.34 17.24 10.80
C HIS A 121 3.74 16.41 9.57
N PHE A 122 3.20 15.21 9.43
CA PHE A 122 3.47 14.36 8.26
C PHE A 122 2.91 14.96 6.97
N SER A 123 1.72 15.57 7.00
CA SER A 123 1.19 16.24 5.80
C SER A 123 2.05 17.42 5.34
N ASN A 124 2.76 18.08 6.26
CA ASN A 124 3.68 19.15 5.93
C ASN A 124 5.04 18.61 5.48
N TYR A 125 5.53 17.54 6.12
CA TYR A 125 6.80 16.90 5.76
C TYR A 125 6.75 16.21 4.39
N PHE A 126 5.63 15.58 4.06
CA PHE A 126 5.36 14.98 2.74
C PHE A 126 4.60 15.95 1.81
N SER A 127 4.97 17.24 1.81
CA SER A 127 4.27 18.30 1.06
C SER A 127 4.25 18.11 -0.47
N HIS A 128 5.10 17.25 -1.01
CA HIS A 128 5.09 16.89 -2.42
C HIS A 128 3.86 16.07 -2.83
N ILE A 129 3.16 15.49 -1.85
CA ILE A 129 1.93 14.71 -2.03
C ILE A 129 0.74 15.60 -1.67
N PRO A 130 -0.27 15.73 -2.54
CA PRO A 130 -1.50 16.42 -2.19
C PRO A 130 -2.14 15.79 -0.95
N LYS A 131 -2.60 16.62 -0.01
CA LYS A 131 -3.19 16.15 1.26
C LYS A 131 -4.37 15.18 1.07
N GLN A 132 -5.11 15.30 -0.04
CA GLN A 132 -6.21 14.40 -0.40
C GLN A 132 -5.75 13.00 -0.81
N LEU A 133 -4.47 12.83 -1.16
CA LEU A 133 -3.88 11.58 -1.60
C LEU A 133 -3.00 10.93 -0.53
N PHE A 134 -2.57 11.70 0.48
CA PHE A 134 -1.75 11.20 1.57
C PHE A 134 -2.59 10.43 2.59
N LEU A 135 -2.43 9.11 2.65
CA LEU A 135 -3.27 8.23 3.45
C LEU A 135 -2.84 8.22 4.93
N PHE A 136 -3.83 8.20 5.83
CA PHE A 136 -3.65 7.81 7.22
C PHE A 136 -4.48 6.56 7.50
N PHE A 137 -3.80 5.45 7.78
CA PHE A 137 -4.40 4.14 8.07
C PHE A 137 -4.35 3.83 9.58
N ARG A 138 -5.52 3.87 10.23
CA ARG A 138 -5.66 3.47 11.64
C ARG A 138 -6.05 2.00 11.75
N ILE A 139 -5.35 1.29 12.62
CA ILE A 139 -5.55 -0.13 12.89
C ILE A 139 -5.75 -0.30 14.39
N SER A 140 -6.80 -1.04 14.75
CA SER A 140 -6.99 -1.51 16.11
C SER A 140 -7.21 -3.00 16.12
N THR A 141 -6.46 -3.71 16.95
CA THR A 141 -6.69 -5.12 17.23
C THR A 141 -7.24 -5.26 18.63
N ASN A 142 -8.44 -5.81 18.74
CA ASN A 142 -9.00 -6.27 20.00
C ASN A 142 -8.78 -7.78 20.13
N VAL A 143 -8.21 -8.19 21.26
CA VAL A 143 -8.03 -9.61 21.58
C VAL A 143 -8.92 -9.96 22.76
N VAL A 144 -9.91 -10.81 22.48
CA VAL A 144 -10.78 -11.38 23.52
C VAL A 144 -10.20 -12.74 23.92
N PHE A 145 -9.74 -12.82 25.17
CA PHE A 145 -9.18 -14.02 25.78
C PHE A 145 -10.28 -14.75 26.57
N GLU A 146 -11.15 -15.46 25.85
CA GLU A 146 -12.10 -16.42 26.43
C GLU A 146 -11.72 -17.84 25.96
N GLU A 147 -12.68 -18.79 25.94
CA GLU A 147 -12.46 -20.19 25.52
C GLU A 147 -11.86 -20.31 24.10
N ASN A 148 -11.98 -19.26 23.27
CA ASN A 148 -11.34 -19.12 21.96
C ASN A 148 -10.61 -17.77 21.86
N PHE A 149 -9.37 -17.78 21.34
CA PHE A 149 -8.64 -16.54 21.02
C PHE A 149 -9.28 -15.86 19.80
N THR A 150 -10.04 -14.78 20.03
CA THR A 150 -10.66 -14.01 18.94
C THR A 150 -9.87 -12.73 18.70
N TYR A 151 -9.31 -12.58 17.50
CA TYR A 151 -8.63 -11.37 17.04
C TYR A 151 -9.58 -10.59 16.13
N THR A 152 -10.05 -9.44 16.59
CA THR A 152 -10.88 -8.53 15.77
C THR A 152 -10.03 -7.34 15.36
N ASN A 153 -9.78 -7.22 14.06
CA ASN A 153 -9.09 -6.06 13.49
C ASN A 153 -10.11 -5.06 12.95
N LYS A 154 -10.03 -3.82 13.42
CA LYS A 154 -10.79 -2.69 12.89
C LYS A 154 -9.84 -1.78 12.11
N PHE A 155 -10.32 -1.27 10.98
CA PHE A 155 -9.57 -0.44 10.06
C PHE A 155 -10.31 0.85 9.77
N LEU A 156 -9.59 1.97 9.74
CA LEU A 156 -10.13 3.24 9.32
C LEU A 156 -9.08 4.01 8.52
N CYS A 157 -9.37 4.25 7.26
CA CYS A 157 -8.53 5.04 6.37
C CYS A 157 -9.08 6.45 6.27
N THR A 158 -8.19 7.43 6.30
CA THR A 158 -8.51 8.86 6.13
C THR A 158 -7.41 9.53 5.33
N THR A 159 -7.55 10.82 5.04
CA THR A 159 -6.56 11.55 4.23
C THR A 159 -5.95 12.70 5.03
N GLY A 160 -4.78 13.17 4.63
CA GLY A 160 -4.16 14.37 5.20
C GLY A 160 -5.03 15.64 5.07
N SER A 161 -6.01 15.67 4.16
CA SER A 161 -6.95 16.78 4.04
C SER A 161 -8.13 16.68 4.99
N ASP A 162 -8.57 15.46 5.29
CA ASP A 162 -9.70 15.19 6.17
C ASP A 162 -9.47 13.85 6.90
N ILE A 163 -9.17 13.99 8.19
CA ILE A 163 -8.92 12.90 9.14
C ILE A 163 -10.20 12.45 9.87
N SER A 164 -11.30 13.18 9.67
CA SER A 164 -12.61 12.89 10.26
C SER A 164 -13.48 12.06 9.33
N THR A 165 -13.37 12.23 8.00
CA THR A 165 -14.14 11.46 7.03
C THR A 165 -13.41 10.19 6.57
N PRO A 166 -13.97 8.99 6.80
CA PRO A 166 -13.42 7.74 6.28
C PRO A 166 -13.33 7.72 4.75
N VAL A 167 -12.26 7.14 4.21
CA VAL A 167 -12.15 6.77 2.79
C VAL A 167 -12.17 5.26 2.64
N GLU A 168 -12.72 4.79 1.52
CA GLU A 168 -12.76 3.38 1.19
C GLU A 168 -11.37 2.89 0.75
N LEU A 169 -10.88 1.83 1.39
CA LEU A 169 -9.65 1.14 1.01
C LEU A 169 -10.00 -0.23 0.42
N HIS A 170 -9.69 -0.39 -0.86
CA HIS A 170 -9.99 -1.60 -1.59
C HIS A 170 -8.79 -2.58 -1.54
N ILE A 171 -9.01 -3.78 -1.02
CA ILE A 171 -7.99 -4.84 -0.96
C ILE A 171 -8.01 -5.58 -2.31
N ARG A 172 -6.92 -5.52 -3.07
CA ARG A 172 -6.85 -6.18 -4.39
C ARG A 172 -6.80 -7.70 -4.26
N GLN A 173 -7.79 -8.39 -4.82
CA GLN A 173 -7.86 -9.85 -4.84
C GLN A 173 -7.60 -10.43 -6.24
N LEU A 174 -7.08 -11.66 -6.31
CA LEU A 174 -6.86 -12.36 -7.59
C LEU A 174 -8.16 -12.68 -8.34
N GLY A 175 -9.26 -12.85 -7.61
CA GLY A 175 -10.56 -13.24 -8.17
C GLY A 175 -11.38 -12.08 -8.76
N GLU A 176 -10.91 -10.84 -8.61
CA GLU A 176 -11.54 -9.68 -9.23
C GLU A 176 -11.28 -9.73 -10.73
N SER A 177 -12.34 -10.02 -11.49
CA SER A 177 -12.24 -10.09 -12.92
C SER A 177 -12.07 -8.69 -13.51
N THR A 178 -10.84 -8.32 -13.87
CA THR A 178 -10.64 -7.35 -14.95
C THR A 178 -10.98 -8.05 -16.25
N HIS A 179 -12.26 -8.20 -16.58
CA HIS A 179 -12.73 -8.75 -17.86
C HIS A 179 -12.43 -7.77 -19.01
N GLU A 180 -11.16 -7.46 -19.25
CA GLU A 180 -10.73 -6.72 -20.44
C GLU A 180 -9.42 -7.32 -20.94
N TYR A 181 -9.55 -8.22 -21.91
CA TYR A 181 -8.47 -8.62 -22.79
C TYR A 181 -8.07 -7.36 -23.59
N ASN A 182 -6.96 -6.71 -23.23
CA ASN A 182 -6.37 -5.57 -23.96
C ASN A 182 -7.18 -4.26 -24.06
N ALA A 183 -7.74 -3.75 -22.96
CA ALA A 183 -7.72 -2.29 -22.81
C ALA A 183 -6.27 -1.90 -22.50
N HIS A 184 -5.77 -0.78 -23.02
CA HIS A 184 -4.47 -0.24 -22.63
C HIS A 184 -4.51 0.05 -21.13
N LYS A 185 -4.22 -0.97 -20.31
CA LYS A 185 -4.11 -0.82 -18.87
C LYS A 185 -3.04 0.26 -18.70
N PRO A 186 -3.29 1.33 -17.91
CA PRO A 186 -2.15 2.10 -17.43
C PRO A 186 -1.21 1.05 -16.86
N VAL A 187 0.03 1.01 -17.33
CA VAL A 187 1.03 0.11 -16.79
C VAL A 187 1.01 0.39 -15.29
N THR A 188 0.31 -0.46 -14.53
CA THR A 188 0.59 -0.65 -13.12
C THR A 188 2.00 -1.14 -13.19
N LYS A 189 2.93 -0.19 -13.07
CA LYS A 189 4.31 -0.52 -12.81
C LYS A 189 4.18 -1.40 -11.58
N HIS A 190 4.47 -2.68 -11.78
CA HIS A 190 4.75 -3.49 -10.62
C HIS A 190 5.92 -2.79 -9.93
N SER A 191 6.02 -2.96 -8.61
CA SER A 191 7.14 -2.41 -7.82
C SER A 191 8.41 -2.32 -8.66
N GLN A 192 9.09 -1.18 -8.67
CA GLN A 192 10.29 -0.96 -9.50
C GLN A 192 11.31 -2.11 -9.39
N ILE A 193 11.31 -2.83 -8.26
CA ILE A 193 12.08 -4.05 -8.02
C ILE A 193 11.68 -5.17 -8.99
N PHE A 194 10.39 -5.42 -9.17
CA PHE A 194 9.89 -6.41 -10.14
C PHE A 194 10.28 -6.06 -11.57
N ASP A 195 10.13 -4.80 -11.97
CA ASP A 195 10.56 -4.34 -13.30
C ASP A 195 12.08 -4.47 -13.45
N THR A 196 12.85 -4.15 -12.40
CA THR A 196 14.30 -4.35 -12.37
C THR A 196 14.65 -5.82 -12.53
N VAL A 197 13.98 -6.72 -11.81
CA VAL A 197 14.17 -8.17 -11.94
C VAL A 197 13.80 -8.63 -13.36
N LEU A 198 12.66 -8.21 -13.91
CA LEU A 198 12.23 -8.57 -15.25
C LEU A 198 13.22 -8.09 -16.33
N ASN A 199 13.70 -6.86 -16.20
CA ASN A 199 14.68 -6.27 -17.11
C ASN A 199 16.07 -6.90 -16.96
N THR A 200 16.45 -7.27 -15.72
CA THR A 200 17.72 -7.97 -15.45
C THR A 200 17.67 -9.41 -15.95
N LEU A 201 16.49 -10.03 -15.96
CA LEU A 201 16.28 -11.40 -16.38
C LEU A 201 16.26 -11.59 -17.90
N GLU A 202 16.51 -10.53 -18.71
CA GLU A 202 16.47 -10.51 -20.20
C GLU A 202 15.87 -11.81 -20.76
N TRP A 203 14.54 -11.88 -20.78
CA TRP A 203 13.79 -13.10 -21.05
C TRP A 203 14.07 -13.57 -22.49
N ASN A 204 15.20 -14.26 -22.69
CA ASN A 204 15.64 -14.79 -23.96
C ASN A 204 14.70 -15.96 -24.27
N SER A 205 13.70 -15.68 -25.10
CA SER A 205 12.65 -16.61 -25.54
C SER A 205 13.18 -17.93 -26.13
N LYS A 206 14.49 -18.03 -26.41
CA LYS A 206 15.16 -19.25 -26.87
C LYS A 206 15.50 -20.24 -25.77
N ASP A 207 15.72 -19.80 -24.52
CA ASP A 207 16.16 -20.69 -23.44
C ASP A 207 14.99 -21.45 -22.78
N ILE A 208 13.77 -20.91 -22.92
CA ILE A 208 12.54 -21.50 -22.36
C ILE A 208 12.17 -22.80 -23.08
N VAL A 209 12.36 -22.89 -24.41
CA VAL A 209 12.06 -24.12 -25.17
C VAL A 209 13.00 -25.25 -24.74
N SER A 210 14.28 -24.96 -24.48
CA SER A 210 15.25 -25.96 -24.02
C SER A 210 14.99 -26.42 -22.57
N SER A 211 14.46 -25.52 -21.73
CA SER A 211 14.16 -25.81 -20.32
C SER A 211 12.86 -26.60 -20.16
N TYR A 212 11.85 -26.36 -21.01
CA TYR A 212 10.62 -27.15 -21.03
C TYR A 212 10.85 -28.58 -21.54
N GLU A 213 11.68 -28.77 -22.57
CA GLU A 213 12.07 -30.10 -23.06
C GLU A 213 12.83 -30.89 -21.98
N ASN A 214 13.71 -30.24 -21.22
CA ASN A 214 14.44 -30.87 -20.10
C ASN A 214 13.56 -31.16 -18.88
N LEU A 215 12.57 -30.31 -18.58
CA LEU A 215 11.63 -30.58 -17.48
C LEU A 215 10.63 -31.69 -17.83
N GLN A 216 10.21 -31.81 -19.10
CA GLN A 216 9.41 -32.95 -19.53
C GLN A 216 10.20 -34.27 -19.51
N SER A 217 11.48 -34.27 -19.87
CA SER A 217 12.32 -35.47 -19.81
C SER A 217 12.58 -35.92 -18.36
N LEU A 218 12.77 -34.99 -17.42
CA LEU A 218 12.90 -35.26 -15.98
C LEU A 218 11.61 -35.77 -15.34
N LEU A 219 10.44 -35.20 -15.69
CA LEU A 219 9.14 -35.67 -15.20
C LEU A 219 8.77 -37.06 -15.75
N PHE A 220 9.14 -37.38 -17.00
CA PHE A 220 8.97 -38.72 -17.56
C PHE A 220 9.91 -39.76 -16.94
N PHE A 221 11.11 -39.38 -16.53
CA PHE A 221 12.06 -40.30 -15.88
C PHE A 221 11.63 -40.67 -14.46
N SER A 222 11.08 -39.72 -13.70
CA SER A 222 10.58 -39.97 -12.34
C SER A 222 9.32 -40.85 -12.30
N PHE A 223 8.47 -40.82 -13.33
CA PHE A 223 7.27 -41.67 -13.38
C PHE A 223 7.53 -43.13 -13.79
N LYS A 224 8.68 -43.43 -14.41
CA LYS A 224 9.02 -44.79 -14.86
C LYS A 224 9.75 -45.64 -13.80
N MET A 225 10.19 -45.02 -12.70
CA MET A 225 10.83 -45.67 -11.54
C MET A 225 9.84 -46.04 -10.43
N CYS A 226 8.55 -45.71 -10.60
CA CYS A 226 7.49 -46.10 -9.68
C CYS A 226 6.42 -46.94 -10.39
N PHE A 227 6.82 -48.11 -10.92
CA PHE A 227 5.97 -49.28 -11.13
C PHE A 227 6.83 -50.54 -11.12
#